data_AF-A0A1F3KAL5-F1
#
_entry.id   AF-A0A1F3KAL5-F1
#
_cell.length_a   1.000
_cell.length_b   1.000
_cell.length_c   1.000
_cell.angle_alpha   90.00
_cell.angle_beta   90.00
_cell.angle_gamma   90.00
#
_symmetry.space_group_name_H-M   'P 1'
#
loop_
_entity.id
_entity.type
_entity.pdbx_description
1 polymer ?
#
loop_
_entity_poly.entity_id
_entity_poly.type
_entity_poly.pdbx_seq_one_letter_code
_entity_poly.pdbx_strand_id
1 'polypeptide(L)'
;MTNLIFKLIHSIKKLLFFAFILVGLPLLKAQSNDTILVIYNCDFFVNNDAIVYVKNASVKNSSETFYNYGNITIKGGIRNFNGIMKGNGTYNIEGNWKNDGEFIAGINNESKVVLDGKSDINQQYITGDFKTDFYDLELSGSGLYKTLTIDASVKNKLLLNDKILNTDSFTFFVLNPDVNAISRENTTAPKGIVMSSKGGALGRTMNISDEYLFPVGSTKGIARYRPLVITPNTNIANEYLVRFVNNDPSTDSLFITNDTTFNFLDTTACYANNRFYHEVLKTKGDDNVKITINFDSIIDANWDAIANWTWWPNHWVNLGSPIAGVNKDFKSIARKNLSINDDPFKRDYFVLIAQRPSPSNLNGQTRICYGEPNEINYFASGDPTNKYHWSIYGGNIISPDTASNEITIQWENYLGEKNITVKELSKLPNCTSFPTAYKVNVYPKPVADFVVAKDNNKPLNNDATFFEIDSSTVLSYDLLSFINLAPDSNCNYFWDFSDGGSSSKHSPFHTFSALGNYQVMLLTTNQYGCSDTAYTFIDVIEGMYFPNVFTPNGDGFNDVFALRGSGMKSFVLSIFNRWGVLMYETINPYEGWDGKTVAGLMAPGGVYYYILNAKSEKQEYKYTGFVTLVK
;
A
#
# COMPACT_ATOMS: atom_id res chain seq x y z
N MET A 1 -24.93 53.25 70.60
CA MET A 1 -23.95 53.52 71.67
C MET A 1 -22.62 53.85 71.01
N THR A 2 -22.36 55.12 70.70
CA THR A 2 -21.65 56.17 71.49
C THR A 2 -20.13 56.22 71.24
N ASN A 3 -19.72 57.35 70.64
CA ASN A 3 -18.50 58.16 70.86
C ASN A 3 -17.12 57.76 70.29
N LEU A 4 -16.58 58.60 69.39
CA LEU A 4 -15.47 59.59 69.57
C LEU A 4 -14.72 59.79 68.21
N ILE A 5 -14.92 60.85 67.41
CA ILE A 5 -14.36 62.23 67.43
C ILE A 5 -12.83 62.37 67.15
N PHE A 6 -12.55 62.94 65.96
CA PHE A 6 -11.50 63.89 65.50
C PHE A 6 -9.98 63.60 65.60
N LYS A 7 -9.30 63.67 64.43
CA LYS A 7 -8.23 64.66 64.17
C LYS A 7 -8.07 64.97 62.68
N LEU A 8 -8.02 66.27 62.39
CA LEU A 8 -7.94 66.95 61.10
C LEU A 8 -6.46 67.27 60.77
N ILE A 9 -6.14 67.45 59.48
CA ILE A 9 -5.18 68.45 58.89
C ILE A 9 -4.01 67.93 58.02
N HIS A 10 -4.10 68.37 56.75
CA HIS A 10 -3.08 68.82 55.78
C HIS A 10 -2.38 67.86 54.80
N SER A 11 -2.66 68.19 53.53
CA SER A 11 -1.80 68.04 52.35
C SER A 11 -1.70 66.64 51.75
N ILE A 12 -2.43 66.41 50.65
CA ILE A 12 -1.86 66.06 49.34
C ILE A 12 -3.00 66.04 48.31
N LYS A 13 -2.80 66.81 47.23
CA LYS A 13 -3.62 66.80 46.01
C LYS A 13 -3.58 65.41 45.37
N LYS A 14 -4.70 64.68 45.36
CA LYS A 14 -5.16 63.79 44.27
C LYS A 14 -6.54 63.23 44.62
N LEU A 15 -7.47 63.37 43.66
CA LEU A 15 -8.87 62.95 43.70
C LEU A 15 -9.06 61.52 44.24
N LEU A 16 -9.95 61.35 45.22
CA LEU A 16 -10.58 60.09 45.61
C LEU A 16 -12.10 60.35 45.67
N PHE A 17 -12.85 59.77 44.74
CA PHE A 17 -14.31 59.79 44.74
C PHE A 17 -14.79 58.61 45.60
N PHE A 18 -15.42 58.91 46.74
CA PHE A 18 -16.16 57.95 47.55
C PHE A 18 -17.50 57.63 46.87
N ALA A 19 -17.87 56.35 46.75
CA ALA A 19 -19.19 55.94 46.32
C ALA A 19 -19.92 55.23 47.47
N PHE A 20 -20.89 55.92 48.07
CA PHE A 20 -22.12 55.30 48.56
C PHE A 20 -23.13 55.34 47.40
N ILE A 21 -23.73 54.21 47.03
CA ILE A 21 -24.89 54.21 46.13
C ILE A 21 -26.04 53.51 46.85
N LEU A 22 -26.91 54.31 47.47
CA LEU A 22 -28.34 54.02 47.59
C LEU A 22 -29.04 54.88 46.52
N VAL A 23 -29.74 54.21 45.60
CA VAL A 23 -30.79 54.66 44.65
C VAL A 23 -30.96 56.18 44.39
N GLY A 24 -30.78 56.62 43.12
CA GLY A 24 -31.38 57.85 42.56
C GLY A 24 -30.43 58.88 41.91
N LEU A 25 -30.57 59.09 40.59
CA LEU A 25 -29.85 60.01 39.65
C LEU A 25 -29.80 61.52 40.06
N PRO A 26 -28.98 62.42 39.43
CA PRO A 26 -28.40 62.37 38.07
C PRO A 26 -26.90 62.75 37.88
N LEU A 27 -26.40 62.43 36.67
CA LEU A 27 -25.17 62.83 35.96
C LEU A 27 -24.05 63.57 36.72
N LEU A 28 -22.85 62.95 36.71
CA LEU A 28 -21.57 63.69 36.70
C LEU A 28 -20.81 63.43 35.39
N LYS A 29 -20.49 64.51 34.68
CA LYS A 29 -19.62 64.55 33.51
C LYS A 29 -18.23 64.99 33.96
N ALA A 30 -17.22 64.15 33.79
CA ALA A 30 -15.82 64.52 34.01
C ALA A 30 -15.02 64.33 32.71
N GLN A 31 -14.34 65.38 32.27
CA GLN A 31 -13.37 65.37 31.18
C GLN A 31 -12.05 64.75 31.68
N SER A 32 -11.89 63.45 31.55
CA SER A 32 -10.60 62.80 31.29
C SER A 32 -10.86 61.41 30.70
N ASN A 33 -10.03 60.98 29.75
CA ASN A 33 -10.31 59.83 28.89
C ASN A 33 -10.25 58.45 29.58
N ASP A 34 -9.99 58.38 30.90
CA ASP A 34 -9.95 57.12 31.66
C ASP A 34 -10.53 57.32 33.05
N THR A 35 -11.84 57.15 33.19
CA THR A 35 -12.45 57.05 34.52
C THR A 35 -12.11 55.65 35.08
N ILE A 36 -11.68 55.55 36.34
CA ILE A 36 -11.40 54.26 37.00
C ILE A 36 -12.22 54.16 38.28
N LEU A 37 -13.04 53.12 38.41
CA LEU A 37 -13.66 52.73 39.67
C LEU A 37 -12.61 51.99 40.50
N VAL A 38 -12.14 52.62 41.58
CA VAL A 38 -11.14 52.06 42.49
C VAL A 38 -11.84 51.53 43.74
N ILE A 39 -11.70 50.22 44.00
CA ILE A 39 -12.11 49.60 45.26
C ILE A 39 -10.88 49.59 46.16
N TYR A 40 -10.93 50.29 47.29
CA TYR A 40 -9.79 50.47 48.18
C TYR A 40 -10.24 50.49 49.64
N ASN A 41 -9.65 49.62 50.46
CA ASN A 41 -9.93 49.47 51.89
C ASN A 41 -11.42 49.22 52.22
N CYS A 42 -12.17 48.62 51.29
CA CYS A 42 -13.47 48.02 51.56
C CYS A 42 -13.75 46.81 50.66
N ASP A 43 -14.52 45.85 51.16
CA ASP A 43 -15.10 44.79 50.34
C ASP A 43 -16.15 45.37 49.38
N PHE A 44 -16.22 44.82 48.16
CA PHE A 44 -17.21 45.19 47.15
C PHE A 44 -18.06 43.98 46.77
N PHE A 45 -19.39 44.13 46.86
CA PHE A 45 -20.34 43.04 46.61
C PHE A 45 -21.22 43.34 45.40
N VAL A 46 -21.21 42.42 44.44
CA VAL A 46 -22.25 42.29 43.42
C VAL A 46 -23.08 41.07 43.81
N ASN A 47 -24.26 41.28 44.38
CA ASN A 47 -25.11 40.20 44.88
C ASN A 47 -25.72 39.38 43.74
N ASN A 48 -26.25 38.20 44.07
CA ASN A 48 -27.10 37.42 43.16
C ASN A 48 -28.19 38.30 42.54
N ASP A 49 -28.49 38.07 41.26
CA ASP A 49 -29.45 38.82 40.44
C ASP A 49 -29.12 40.32 40.20
N ALA A 50 -28.07 40.86 40.82
CA ALA A 50 -27.64 42.23 40.58
C ALA A 50 -27.02 42.35 39.18
N ILE A 51 -27.41 43.40 38.45
CA ILE A 51 -26.80 43.77 37.17
C ILE A 51 -26.09 45.11 37.35
N VAL A 52 -24.76 45.08 37.32
CA VAL A 52 -23.90 46.27 37.49
C VAL A 52 -23.31 46.68 36.15
N TYR A 53 -23.47 47.94 35.77
CA TYR A 53 -22.92 48.50 34.54
C TYR A 53 -21.91 49.60 34.83
N VAL A 54 -20.63 49.34 34.54
CA VAL A 54 -19.54 50.31 34.61
C VAL A 54 -19.35 50.92 33.21
N LYS A 55 -20.01 52.05 32.98
CA LYS A 55 -19.96 52.79 31.70
C LYS A 55 -18.74 53.72 31.67
N ASN A 56 -17.99 53.68 30.56
CA ASN A 56 -16.84 54.56 30.28
C ASN A 56 -15.72 54.54 31.34
N ALA A 57 -15.60 53.44 32.10
CA ALA A 57 -14.60 53.31 33.14
C ALA A 57 -14.02 51.90 33.23
N SER A 58 -12.79 51.82 33.73
CA SER A 58 -12.14 50.56 34.13
C SER A 58 -12.36 50.29 35.63
N VAL A 59 -12.27 49.04 36.05
CA VAL A 59 -12.35 48.66 37.47
C VAL A 59 -10.96 48.27 37.98
N LYS A 60 -10.56 48.79 39.14
CA LYS A 60 -9.33 48.41 39.82
C LYS A 60 -9.62 48.01 41.26
N ASN A 61 -9.46 46.73 41.60
CA ASN A 61 -9.45 46.28 42.99
C ASN A 61 -8.05 46.52 43.58
N SER A 62 -7.90 47.30 44.65
CA SER A 62 -6.59 47.79 45.11
C SER A 62 -6.16 47.37 46.53
N SER A 63 -6.97 46.62 47.29
CA SER A 63 -6.53 46.06 48.59
C SER A 63 -7.47 45.04 49.26
N GLU A 64 -8.73 44.88 48.85
CA GLU A 64 -9.72 44.06 49.59
C GLU A 64 -10.41 43.03 48.68
N THR A 65 -11.49 42.39 49.16
CA THR A 65 -12.19 41.35 48.38
C THR A 65 -13.29 41.94 47.50
N PHE A 66 -13.22 41.67 46.20
CA PHE A 66 -14.33 41.83 45.26
C PHE A 66 -15.11 40.51 45.21
N TYR A 67 -16.34 40.53 45.74
CA TYR A 67 -17.32 39.45 45.63
C TYR A 67 -18.26 39.67 44.44
N ASN A 68 -18.14 38.85 43.39
CA ASN A 68 -19.07 38.86 42.27
C ASN A 68 -19.98 37.62 42.26
N TYR A 69 -21.21 37.77 42.71
CA TYR A 69 -22.25 36.75 42.65
C TYR A 69 -23.32 37.04 41.59
N GLY A 70 -23.38 38.28 41.07
CA GLY A 70 -24.31 38.70 40.01
C GLY A 70 -23.67 38.84 38.63
N ASN A 71 -24.19 39.76 37.83
CA ASN A 71 -23.66 40.10 36.50
C ASN A 71 -23.06 41.51 36.52
N ILE A 72 -21.76 41.61 36.23
CA ILE A 72 -21.11 42.90 36.05
C ILE A 72 -20.63 43.07 34.61
N THR A 73 -20.97 44.20 33.99
CA THR A 73 -20.49 44.62 32.67
C THR A 73 -19.58 45.83 32.79
N ILE A 74 -18.37 45.74 32.25
CA ILE A 74 -17.32 46.75 32.32
C ILE A 74 -16.90 47.11 30.90
N LYS A 75 -17.20 48.35 30.51
CA LYS A 75 -16.81 48.90 29.19
C LYS A 75 -15.31 49.21 29.10
N GLY A 76 -14.64 49.40 30.24
CA GLY A 76 -13.18 49.48 30.35
C GLY A 76 -12.53 48.12 30.63
N GLY A 77 -11.31 48.14 31.14
CA GLY A 77 -10.62 46.93 31.62
C GLY A 77 -10.91 46.63 33.09
N ILE A 78 -10.49 45.47 33.54
CA ILE A 78 -10.48 45.10 34.95
C ILE A 78 -9.06 44.76 35.40
N ARG A 79 -8.67 45.27 36.57
CA ARG A 79 -7.38 44.99 37.20
C ARG A 79 -7.58 44.57 38.65
N ASN A 80 -7.24 43.33 38.97
CA ASN A 80 -7.05 42.92 40.36
C ASN A 80 -5.63 43.30 40.79
N PHE A 81 -5.46 44.29 41.65
CA PHE A 81 -4.15 44.81 42.08
C PHE A 81 -3.97 44.56 43.57
N ASN A 82 -3.24 43.50 43.93
CA ASN A 82 -2.99 43.08 45.31
C ASN A 82 -4.25 42.81 46.16
N GLY A 83 -5.42 42.60 45.54
CA GLY A 83 -6.67 42.22 46.21
C GLY A 83 -7.08 40.78 45.90
N ILE A 84 -8.25 40.38 46.40
CA ILE A 84 -8.87 39.08 46.10
C ILE A 84 -10.10 39.33 45.25
N MET A 85 -10.21 38.67 44.09
CA MET A 85 -11.44 38.64 43.30
C MET A 85 -12.03 37.24 43.36
N LYS A 86 -13.30 37.10 43.76
CA LYS A 86 -13.97 35.81 43.87
C LYS A 86 -15.47 35.89 43.69
N GLY A 87 -16.11 34.74 43.52
CA GLY A 87 -17.56 34.63 43.40
C GLY A 87 -17.95 33.65 42.29
N ASN A 88 -19.26 33.51 42.07
CA ASN A 88 -19.83 32.62 41.04
C ASN A 88 -20.56 33.37 39.91
N GLY A 89 -20.49 34.70 39.91
CA GLY A 89 -21.15 35.57 38.95
C GLY A 89 -20.47 35.63 37.57
N THR A 90 -20.99 36.50 36.72
CA THR A 90 -20.47 36.76 35.37
C THR A 90 -19.75 38.11 35.31
N TYR A 91 -18.57 38.12 34.69
CA TYR A 91 -17.81 39.32 34.33
C TYR A 91 -17.84 39.51 32.82
N ASN A 92 -18.47 40.57 32.32
CA ASN A 92 -18.46 40.96 30.90
C ASN A 92 -17.51 42.13 30.69
N ILE A 93 -16.37 41.91 30.03
CA ILE A 93 -15.26 42.87 29.95
C ILE A 93 -14.95 43.22 28.49
N GLU A 94 -15.01 44.52 28.14
CA GLU A 94 -14.58 45.01 26.82
C GLU A 94 -13.09 45.38 26.77
N GLY A 95 -12.51 45.86 27.88
CA GLY A 95 -11.08 46.18 27.97
C GLY A 95 -10.23 44.98 28.41
N ASN A 96 -8.98 45.22 28.82
CA ASN A 96 -8.08 44.14 29.22
C ASN A 96 -8.47 43.49 30.55
N TRP A 97 -8.20 42.21 30.68
CA TRP A 97 -8.19 41.48 31.95
C TRP A 97 -6.77 41.50 32.52
N LYS A 98 -6.58 42.05 33.73
CA LYS A 98 -5.29 42.08 34.42
C LYS A 98 -5.37 41.47 35.82
N ASN A 99 -4.66 40.37 36.05
CA ASN A 99 -4.58 39.71 37.36
C ASN A 99 -3.21 39.93 38.03
N ASP A 100 -3.11 40.95 38.87
CA ASP A 100 -1.95 41.22 39.74
C ASP A 100 -2.31 40.92 41.22
N GLY A 101 -3.20 39.95 41.46
CA GLY A 101 -3.63 39.53 42.80
C GLY A 101 -4.20 38.11 42.79
N GLU A 102 -4.93 37.74 43.83
CA GLU A 102 -5.57 36.43 43.91
C GLU A 102 -6.93 36.44 43.20
N PHE A 103 -7.15 35.49 42.29
CA PHE A 103 -8.44 35.29 41.63
C PHE A 103 -8.95 33.87 41.91
N ILE A 104 -10.07 33.77 42.62
CA ILE A 104 -10.69 32.50 43.02
C ILE A 104 -11.95 32.29 42.18
N ALA A 105 -11.80 31.62 41.05
CA ALA A 105 -12.91 31.24 40.18
C ALA A 105 -13.54 29.88 40.57
N GLY A 106 -14.83 29.74 40.27
CA GLY A 106 -15.56 28.47 40.36
C GLY A 106 -16.17 28.17 41.72
N ILE A 107 -16.52 29.21 42.49
CA ILE A 107 -17.30 29.01 43.73
C ILE A 107 -18.62 28.33 43.34
N ASN A 108 -18.99 27.24 44.03
CA ASN A 108 -20.15 26.41 43.71
C ASN A 108 -20.14 25.82 42.28
N ASN A 109 -18.97 25.60 41.67
CA ASN A 109 -18.85 25.14 40.29
C ASN A 109 -19.51 26.09 39.28
N GLU A 110 -19.45 27.39 39.56
CA GLU A 110 -20.03 28.43 38.74
C GLU A 110 -19.09 29.66 38.72
N SER A 111 -18.95 30.28 37.56
CA SER A 111 -18.49 31.66 37.30
C SER A 111 -18.10 31.76 35.84
N LYS A 112 -18.31 32.93 35.24
CA LYS A 112 -18.05 33.12 33.82
C LYS A 112 -17.34 34.43 33.58
N VAL A 113 -16.29 34.40 32.77
CA VAL A 113 -15.66 35.60 32.22
C VAL A 113 -15.93 35.65 30.72
N VAL A 114 -16.53 36.75 30.27
CA VAL A 114 -16.77 37.06 28.87
C VAL A 114 -15.82 38.17 28.47
N LEU A 115 -14.90 37.87 27.56
CA LEU A 115 -13.99 38.83 26.96
C LEU A 115 -14.57 39.30 25.64
N ASP A 116 -15.34 40.39 25.71
CA ASP A 116 -16.10 40.93 24.58
C ASP A 116 -15.20 41.75 23.66
N GLY A 117 -14.23 42.48 24.21
CA GLY A 117 -13.33 43.32 23.42
C GLY A 117 -14.06 44.54 22.85
N LYS A 118 -13.41 45.70 22.88
CA LYS A 118 -13.99 46.90 22.28
C LYS A 118 -14.06 46.82 20.76
N SER A 119 -15.03 47.51 20.16
CA SER A 119 -15.21 47.56 18.69
C SER A 119 -14.19 48.37 17.93
N ASP A 120 -13.51 49.28 18.61
CA ASP A 120 -12.44 50.11 18.07
C ASP A 120 -11.05 49.46 18.21
N ILE A 121 -10.93 48.31 18.90
CA ILE A 121 -9.64 47.66 19.18
C ILE A 121 -9.70 46.19 18.78
N ASN A 122 -8.87 45.79 17.81
CA ASN A 122 -8.80 44.40 17.33
C ASN A 122 -8.13 43.41 18.31
N GLN A 123 -7.74 43.89 19.49
CA GLN A 123 -6.84 43.19 20.42
C GLN A 123 -7.29 43.43 21.86
N GLN A 124 -7.49 42.36 22.62
CA GLN A 124 -7.77 42.38 24.05
C GLN A 124 -6.74 41.49 24.76
N TYR A 125 -6.21 41.93 25.89
CA TYR A 125 -5.17 41.20 26.61
C TYR A 125 -5.70 40.50 27.86
N ILE A 126 -5.21 39.27 28.09
CA ILE A 126 -5.23 38.57 29.36
C ILE A 126 -3.80 38.68 29.90
N THR A 127 -3.63 39.52 30.91
CA THR A 127 -2.34 39.92 31.45
C THR A 127 -2.36 39.86 32.98
N GLY A 128 -1.22 40.10 33.61
CA GLY A 128 -1.10 40.02 35.05
C GLY A 128 0.33 39.75 35.51
N ASP A 129 0.52 39.79 36.82
CA ASP A 129 1.73 39.27 37.48
C ASP A 129 1.52 37.79 37.90
N PHE A 130 0.27 37.33 37.96
CA PHE A 130 -0.10 35.96 38.33
C PHE A 130 -0.96 35.31 37.25
N LYS A 131 -0.78 33.98 37.07
CA LYS A 131 -1.64 33.13 36.24
C LYS A 131 -3.11 33.37 36.59
N THR A 132 -3.98 33.43 35.59
CA THR A 132 -5.43 33.45 35.81
C THR A 132 -6.03 32.08 35.56
N ASP A 133 -6.71 31.52 36.56
CA ASP A 133 -7.48 30.28 36.43
C ASP A 133 -8.98 30.61 36.36
N PHE A 134 -9.52 30.71 35.15
CA PHE A 134 -10.95 30.92 34.88
C PHE A 134 -11.77 29.67 35.22
N TYR A 135 -13.06 29.82 35.51
CA TYR A 135 -13.97 28.68 35.56
C TYR A 135 -14.57 28.39 34.18
N ASP A 136 -15.38 29.31 33.65
CA ASP A 136 -15.74 29.41 32.24
C ASP A 136 -15.14 30.67 31.61
N LEU A 137 -14.62 30.53 30.39
CA LEU A 137 -14.12 31.63 29.58
C LEU A 137 -14.81 31.65 28.22
N GLU A 138 -15.47 32.76 27.90
CA GLU A 138 -16.05 33.02 26.59
C GLU A 138 -15.34 34.19 25.90
N LEU A 139 -15.00 33.99 24.64
CA LEU A 139 -14.41 35.02 23.78
C LEU A 139 -15.48 35.51 22.82
N SER A 140 -15.81 36.80 22.86
CA SER A 140 -16.89 37.38 22.03
C SER A 140 -16.50 38.75 21.48
N GLY A 141 -17.52 39.46 20.96
CA GLY A 141 -17.52 40.84 20.50
C GLY A 141 -16.78 41.10 19.21
N SER A 142 -16.36 42.34 18.98
CA SER A 142 -15.88 42.81 17.66
C SER A 142 -14.37 42.67 17.47
N GLY A 143 -13.58 42.63 18.56
CA GLY A 143 -12.14 42.45 18.50
C GLY A 143 -11.77 40.99 18.20
N LEU A 144 -10.97 40.75 17.16
CA LEU A 144 -10.64 39.40 16.69
C LEU A 144 -9.69 38.64 17.62
N TYR A 145 -8.72 39.33 18.24
CA TYR A 145 -7.64 38.70 19.00
C TYR A 145 -7.81 38.89 20.51
N LYS A 146 -7.68 37.78 21.24
CA LYS A 146 -7.56 37.73 22.71
C LYS A 146 -6.17 37.18 23.02
N THR A 147 -5.27 38.00 23.52
CA THR A 147 -3.83 37.66 23.60
C THR A 147 -3.34 37.51 25.02
N LEU A 148 -2.60 36.43 25.27
CA LEU A 148 -1.96 36.18 26.55
C LEU A 148 -0.65 36.96 26.68
N THR A 149 -0.39 37.47 27.88
CA THR A 149 0.96 37.88 28.31
C THR A 149 1.43 37.14 29.57
N ILE A 150 0.65 36.14 29.99
CA ILE A 150 0.87 35.24 31.12
C ILE A 150 0.22 33.90 30.79
N ASP A 151 0.62 32.83 31.47
CA ASP A 151 -0.14 31.58 31.42
C ASP A 151 -1.55 31.80 31.98
N ALA A 152 -2.51 31.05 31.45
CA ALA A 152 -3.88 31.06 31.93
C ALA A 152 -4.49 29.66 31.81
N SER A 153 -5.56 29.39 32.55
CA SER A 153 -6.31 28.15 32.42
C SER A 153 -7.80 28.34 32.56
N VAL A 154 -8.56 27.33 32.18
CA VAL A 154 -10.00 27.25 32.38
C VAL A 154 -10.38 25.91 33.00
N LYS A 155 -11.19 25.95 34.06
CA LYS A 155 -11.56 24.77 34.85
C LYS A 155 -12.71 23.96 34.25
N ASN A 156 -13.60 24.61 33.49
CA ASN A 156 -14.80 23.97 32.95
C ASN A 156 -14.91 24.12 31.43
N LYS A 157 -15.24 25.32 30.90
CA LYS A 157 -15.48 25.48 29.45
C LYS A 157 -14.74 26.66 28.82
N LEU A 158 -14.09 26.40 27.68
CA LEU A 158 -13.58 27.41 26.76
C LEU A 158 -14.55 27.57 25.57
N LEU A 159 -15.16 28.75 25.44
CA LEU A 159 -16.00 29.10 24.30
C LEU A 159 -15.22 30.08 23.43
N LEU A 160 -14.68 29.58 22.31
CA LEU A 160 -13.89 30.39 21.38
C LEU A 160 -14.76 31.25 20.45
N ASN A 161 -16.03 30.87 20.26
CA ASN A 161 -16.93 31.43 19.24
C ASN A 161 -16.22 31.49 17.87
N ASP A 162 -16.06 32.69 17.30
CA ASP A 162 -15.35 33.00 16.06
C ASP A 162 -13.99 33.71 16.32
N LYS A 163 -13.51 33.72 17.56
CA LYS A 163 -12.34 34.51 18.01
C LYS A 163 -11.03 33.75 18.01
N ILE A 164 -9.95 34.53 18.01
CA ILE A 164 -8.59 34.01 18.06
C ILE A 164 -8.04 34.20 19.48
N LEU A 165 -7.76 33.09 20.16
CA LEU A 165 -6.95 33.10 21.37
C LEU A 165 -5.47 32.99 20.96
N ASN A 166 -4.74 34.10 21.03
CA ASN A 166 -3.31 34.13 20.73
C ASN A 166 -2.50 33.93 22.01
N THR A 167 -1.82 32.80 22.10
CA THR A 167 -1.01 32.46 23.28
C THR A 167 0.38 33.09 23.25
N ASP A 168 0.83 33.63 22.12
CA ASP A 168 2.17 34.20 21.91
C ASP A 168 3.31 33.24 22.38
N SER A 169 3.89 33.46 23.56
CA SER A 169 4.90 32.60 24.21
C SER A 169 4.37 31.81 25.42
N PHE A 170 3.08 31.93 25.73
CA PHE A 170 2.46 31.41 26.96
C PHE A 170 1.56 30.20 26.68
N THR A 171 1.09 29.57 27.75
CA THR A 171 0.19 28.42 27.68
C THR A 171 -1.22 28.80 28.13
N PHE A 172 -2.21 28.43 27.32
CA PHE A 172 -3.60 28.37 27.77
C PHE A 172 -3.98 26.92 28.04
N PHE A 173 -4.39 26.58 29.26
CA PHE A 173 -4.67 25.19 29.64
C PHE A 173 -6.15 24.94 29.91
N VAL A 174 -6.72 23.90 29.31
CA VAL A 174 -8.10 23.43 29.60
C VAL A 174 -8.02 22.25 30.55
N LEU A 175 -8.49 22.45 31.78
CA LEU A 175 -8.37 21.48 32.88
C LEU A 175 -9.51 20.46 32.91
N ASN A 176 -10.66 20.79 32.31
CA ASN A 176 -11.78 19.87 32.18
C ASN A 176 -11.45 18.78 31.14
N PRO A 177 -11.44 17.49 31.53
CA PRO A 177 -11.10 16.42 30.63
C PRO A 177 -12.27 15.96 29.75
N ASP A 178 -13.42 16.62 29.77
CA ASP A 178 -14.50 16.38 28.80
C ASP A 178 -14.02 16.73 27.37
N VAL A 179 -14.34 15.87 26.39
CA VAL A 179 -14.03 16.11 24.98
C VAL A 179 -14.64 17.42 24.46
N ASN A 180 -15.80 17.82 25.00
CA ASN A 180 -16.57 19.02 24.67
C ASN A 180 -16.20 20.26 25.52
N ALA A 181 -15.15 20.19 26.34
CA ALA A 181 -14.68 21.32 27.15
C ALA A 181 -14.26 22.54 26.31
N ILE A 182 -13.96 22.34 25.03
CA ILE A 182 -13.71 23.41 24.07
C ILE A 182 -14.86 23.44 23.06
N SER A 183 -15.45 24.61 22.87
CA SER A 183 -16.52 24.82 21.92
C SER A 183 -16.30 26.09 21.10
N ARG A 184 -16.99 26.18 19.97
CA ARG A 184 -16.89 27.26 18.99
C ARG A 184 -18.18 27.34 18.18
N GLU A 185 -18.37 28.45 17.47
CA GLU A 185 -19.52 28.58 16.58
C GLU A 185 -19.41 27.59 15.41
N ASN A 186 -20.55 26.95 15.08
CA ASN A 186 -20.65 26.00 13.97
C ASN A 186 -21.06 26.71 12.67
N THR A 187 -20.28 27.72 12.26
CA THR A 187 -20.50 28.52 11.05
C THR A 187 -19.52 28.14 9.95
N THR A 188 -19.81 28.55 8.70
CA THR A 188 -18.99 28.24 7.51
C THR A 188 -17.60 28.90 7.54
N ALA A 189 -17.44 29.98 8.31
CA ALA A 189 -16.20 30.69 8.69
C ALA A 189 -16.60 32.12 9.11
N PRO A 190 -15.81 32.83 9.95
CA PRO A 190 -14.59 32.38 10.62
C PRO A 190 -14.87 31.47 11.82
N LYS A 191 -13.99 30.50 12.05
CA LYS A 191 -14.07 29.58 13.20
C LYS A 191 -13.11 30.05 14.28
N GLY A 192 -13.51 29.93 15.54
CA GLY A 192 -12.61 30.22 16.67
C GLY A 192 -11.42 29.27 16.70
N ILE A 193 -10.22 29.84 16.89
CA ILE A 193 -8.93 29.11 16.90
C ILE A 193 -8.03 29.55 18.04
N VAL A 194 -7.08 28.70 18.38
CA VAL A 194 -5.93 29.04 19.23
C VAL A 194 -4.69 29.15 18.36
N MET A 195 -3.97 30.27 18.43
CA MET A 195 -2.73 30.49 17.69
C MET A 195 -1.58 30.81 18.64
N SER A 196 -0.35 30.57 18.19
CA SER A 196 0.87 30.87 18.94
C SER A 196 1.89 31.50 18.03
N SER A 197 2.38 32.68 18.41
CA SER A 197 3.31 33.46 17.58
C SER A 197 4.78 33.27 17.97
N LYS A 198 5.07 32.79 19.19
CA LYS A 198 6.42 32.75 19.79
C LYS A 198 6.61 31.58 20.78
N GLY A 199 6.05 30.40 20.47
CA GLY A 199 6.31 29.18 21.25
C GLY A 199 5.27 28.80 22.31
N GLY A 200 4.22 29.61 22.48
CA GLY A 200 3.07 29.26 23.32
C GLY A 200 2.26 28.07 22.78
N ALA A 201 1.34 27.54 23.58
CA ALA A 201 0.57 26.35 23.22
C ALA A 201 -0.83 26.31 23.86
N LEU A 202 -1.70 25.47 23.29
CA LEU A 202 -2.96 25.05 23.93
C LEU A 202 -2.72 23.74 24.66
N GLY A 203 -2.93 23.74 25.98
CA GLY A 203 -2.92 22.54 26.81
C GLY A 203 -4.31 21.96 27.02
N ARG A 204 -4.43 20.63 27.05
CA ARG A 204 -5.66 19.94 27.48
C ARG A 204 -5.34 18.80 28.44
N THR A 205 -6.18 18.65 29.46
CA THR A 205 -6.30 17.42 30.26
C THR A 205 -7.21 16.45 29.53
N MET A 206 -6.89 15.16 29.55
CA MET A 206 -7.58 14.11 28.81
C MET A 206 -7.68 12.87 29.70
N ASN A 207 -8.85 12.23 29.81
CA ASN A 207 -9.01 10.99 30.59
C ASN A 207 -10.08 10.04 30.01
N ILE A 208 -10.48 10.27 28.77
CA ILE A 208 -11.44 9.45 28.03
C ILE A 208 -10.74 8.98 26.75
N SER A 209 -10.94 7.73 26.36
CA SER A 209 -10.48 7.22 25.06
C SER A 209 -11.43 7.67 23.95
N ASP A 210 -11.38 8.96 23.62
CA ASP A 210 -12.22 9.60 22.60
C ASP A 210 -11.48 10.81 21.97
N GLU A 211 -12.07 11.47 20.98
CA GLU A 211 -11.42 12.47 20.14
C GLU A 211 -11.35 13.86 20.80
N TYR A 212 -10.15 14.26 21.25
CA TYR A 212 -9.90 15.60 21.78
C TYR A 212 -9.44 16.54 20.67
N LEU A 213 -10.32 17.45 20.29
CA LEU A 213 -10.02 18.52 19.34
C LEU A 213 -9.07 19.58 19.94
N PHE A 214 -7.96 19.85 19.26
CA PHE A 214 -7.15 21.04 19.46
C PHE A 214 -7.42 21.99 18.29
N PRO A 215 -8.23 23.06 18.48
CA PRO A 215 -8.60 23.99 17.41
C PRO A 215 -7.46 24.97 17.09
N VAL A 216 -6.28 24.45 16.76
CA VAL A 216 -5.08 25.24 16.49
C VAL A 216 -5.04 25.75 15.04
N GLY A 217 -4.44 26.92 14.86
CA GLY A 217 -4.30 27.55 13.55
C GLY A 217 -3.43 28.80 13.62
N SER A 218 -3.36 29.54 12.52
CA SER A 218 -2.65 30.81 12.45
C SER A 218 -3.25 31.71 11.38
N THR A 219 -3.30 33.01 11.67
CA THR A 219 -3.60 34.07 10.70
C THR A 219 -2.33 34.75 10.16
N LYS A 220 -1.13 34.35 10.63
CA LYS A 220 0.14 34.88 10.11
C LYS A 220 0.42 34.27 8.74
N GLY A 221 0.67 35.13 7.74
CA GLY A 221 0.86 34.69 6.35
C GLY A 221 -0.46 34.26 5.70
N ILE A 222 -0.44 33.15 4.95
CA ILE A 222 -1.69 32.53 4.47
C ILE A 222 -2.41 31.94 5.68
N ALA A 223 -3.60 32.44 5.98
CA ALA A 223 -4.38 31.96 7.12
C ALA A 223 -4.70 30.47 6.98
N ARG A 224 -4.37 29.70 8.01
CA ARG A 224 -4.57 28.25 8.06
C ARG A 224 -5.19 27.86 9.38
N TYR A 225 -6.31 27.15 9.30
CA TYR A 225 -6.91 26.46 10.42
C TYR A 225 -6.71 24.96 10.20
N ARG A 226 -5.80 24.35 10.97
CA ARG A 226 -5.34 22.96 10.81
C ARG A 226 -5.43 22.28 12.17
N PRO A 227 -6.64 21.91 12.61
CA PRO A 227 -6.82 21.32 13.92
C PRO A 227 -6.07 20.00 14.02
N LEU A 228 -5.52 19.76 15.19
CA LEU A 228 -5.00 18.45 15.59
C LEU A 228 -6.07 17.75 16.41
N VAL A 229 -6.23 16.45 16.23
CA VAL A 229 -7.03 15.61 17.14
C VAL A 229 -6.11 14.58 17.77
N ILE A 230 -6.17 14.49 19.10
CA ILE A 230 -5.48 13.45 19.87
C ILE A 230 -6.55 12.54 20.48
N THR A 231 -6.41 11.23 20.29
CA THR A 231 -7.28 10.22 20.92
C THR A 231 -6.42 9.31 21.80
N PRO A 232 -6.57 9.35 23.13
CA PRO A 232 -5.93 8.39 24.04
C PRO A 232 -6.35 6.97 23.72
N ASN A 233 -5.44 6.00 23.86
CA ASN A 233 -5.77 4.59 23.72
C ASN A 233 -6.56 4.05 24.93
N THR A 234 -6.45 4.70 26.07
CA THR A 234 -7.07 4.30 27.34
C THR A 234 -7.74 5.49 28.03
N ASN A 235 -8.44 5.22 29.14
CA ASN A 235 -9.03 6.27 29.99
C ASN A 235 -8.06 6.78 31.06
N ILE A 236 -6.74 6.58 30.88
CA ILE A 236 -5.74 7.10 31.81
C ILE A 236 -5.64 8.62 31.63
N ALA A 237 -5.44 9.33 32.74
CA ALA A 237 -5.28 10.77 32.72
C ALA A 237 -3.95 11.16 32.05
N ASN A 238 -4.05 11.93 30.97
CA ASN A 238 -2.92 12.46 30.21
C ASN A 238 -3.08 13.97 30.02
N GLU A 239 -1.97 14.66 29.79
CA GLU A 239 -1.94 16.08 29.48
C GLU A 239 -1.01 16.34 28.30
N TYR A 240 -1.49 17.11 27.33
CA TYR A 240 -0.72 17.46 26.14
C TYR A 240 -0.81 18.95 25.84
N LEU A 241 0.31 19.53 25.42
CA LEU A 241 0.40 20.84 24.80
C LEU A 241 0.50 20.67 23.28
N VAL A 242 -0.31 21.43 22.55
CA VAL A 242 -0.30 21.43 21.08
C VAL A 242 -0.11 22.85 20.57
N ARG A 243 0.77 22.97 19.58
CA ARG A 243 1.01 24.21 18.84
C ARG A 243 0.98 23.93 17.34
N PHE A 244 0.37 24.84 16.60
CA PHE A 244 0.44 24.89 15.14
C PHE A 244 1.47 25.94 14.72
N VAL A 245 2.38 25.57 13.83
CA VAL A 245 3.41 26.47 13.31
C VAL A 245 3.21 26.63 11.80
N ASN A 246 2.96 27.89 11.37
CA ASN A 246 2.55 28.22 10.00
C ASN A 246 3.70 28.77 9.17
N ASN A 247 4.75 27.98 9.04
CA ASN A 247 5.99 28.27 8.34
C ASN A 247 6.61 26.97 7.81
N ASP A 248 7.63 27.13 6.97
CA ASP A 248 8.46 26.03 6.53
C ASP A 248 9.25 25.46 7.73
N PRO A 249 9.15 24.15 8.03
CA PRO A 249 9.90 23.53 9.13
C PRO A 249 11.42 23.78 9.10
N SER A 250 12.01 23.96 7.91
CA SER A 250 13.44 24.30 7.78
C SER A 250 13.82 25.62 8.44
N THR A 251 12.87 26.56 8.61
CA THR A 251 13.11 27.81 9.33
C THR A 251 13.35 27.63 10.82
N ASP A 252 12.89 26.51 11.38
CA ASP A 252 13.09 26.10 12.77
C ASP A 252 14.17 25.00 12.90
N SER A 253 15.08 24.91 11.91
CA SER A 253 16.12 23.88 11.80
C SER A 253 15.60 22.43 11.67
N LEU A 254 14.32 22.26 11.33
CA LEU A 254 13.72 20.97 11.01
C LEU A 254 13.80 20.73 9.49
N PHE A 255 15.02 20.51 9.00
CA PHE A 255 15.32 20.48 7.57
C PHE A 255 14.46 19.49 6.79
N ILE A 256 14.02 19.92 5.60
CA ILE A 256 13.27 19.12 4.65
C ILE A 256 14.15 18.96 3.41
N THR A 257 14.86 17.84 3.28
CA THR A 257 15.65 17.53 2.09
C THR A 257 15.55 16.04 1.76
N ASN A 258 15.35 15.76 0.48
CA ASN A 258 15.48 14.43 -0.13
C ASN A 258 16.75 14.33 -1.02
N ASP A 259 17.62 15.35 -0.93
CA ASP A 259 18.90 15.40 -1.63
C ASP A 259 19.86 14.35 -1.05
N THR A 260 20.44 13.54 -1.93
CA THR A 260 21.37 12.45 -1.62
C THR A 260 22.62 12.90 -0.87
N THR A 261 22.88 14.21 -0.81
CA THR A 261 24.02 14.80 -0.08
C THR A 261 23.71 15.09 1.40
N PHE A 262 22.43 15.20 1.79
CA PHE A 262 21.99 15.57 3.14
C PHE A 262 20.64 14.92 3.47
N ASN A 263 20.57 13.60 3.67
CA ASN A 263 19.30 12.90 3.92
C ASN A 263 18.67 13.31 5.28
N PHE A 264 17.69 14.22 5.25
CA PHE A 264 16.90 14.64 6.43
C PHE A 264 15.43 14.20 6.34
N LEU A 265 15.07 13.42 5.34
CA LEU A 265 13.85 12.60 5.28
C LEU A 265 14.22 11.12 5.14
N ASP A 266 13.47 10.24 5.80
CA ASP A 266 13.55 8.80 5.53
C ASP A 266 13.27 8.51 4.04
N THR A 267 14.00 7.53 3.50
CA THR A 267 13.93 7.02 2.12
C THR A 267 12.54 6.56 1.67
N THR A 268 11.65 6.27 2.62
CA THR A 268 10.25 5.87 2.36
C THR A 268 9.33 7.07 2.09
N ALA A 269 9.81 8.31 2.20
CA ALA A 269 9.10 9.53 1.87
C ALA A 269 9.71 10.23 0.63
N CYS A 270 8.89 10.99 -0.08
CA CYS A 270 9.31 11.80 -1.23
C CYS A 270 9.44 13.29 -0.87
N TYR A 271 8.45 13.82 -0.16
CA TYR A 271 8.35 15.23 0.21
C TYR A 271 7.76 15.36 1.62
N ALA A 272 8.16 16.40 2.34
CA ALA A 272 7.43 16.87 3.51
C ALA A 272 6.77 18.20 3.22
N ASN A 273 5.68 18.45 3.95
CA ASN A 273 4.96 19.71 3.90
C ASN A 273 5.85 20.85 4.40
N ASN A 274 6.14 21.77 3.50
CA ASN A 274 6.98 22.94 3.74
C ASN A 274 6.17 24.20 4.08
N ARG A 275 4.88 24.06 4.41
CA ARG A 275 3.98 25.19 4.69
C ARG A 275 3.62 25.29 6.16
N PHE A 276 3.55 24.17 6.86
CA PHE A 276 3.22 24.11 8.28
C PHE A 276 3.58 22.76 8.89
N TYR A 277 3.64 22.73 10.21
CA TYR A 277 3.77 21.53 11.02
C TYR A 277 3.12 21.73 12.40
N HIS A 278 3.02 20.64 13.16
CA HIS A 278 2.48 20.64 14.51
C HIS A 278 3.57 20.27 15.51
N GLU A 279 3.56 20.92 16.66
CA GLU A 279 4.40 20.62 17.80
C GLU A 279 3.50 20.06 18.91
N VAL A 280 3.89 18.92 19.47
CA VAL A 280 3.16 18.23 20.53
C VAL A 280 4.15 17.88 21.66
N LEU A 281 3.75 18.19 22.89
CA LEU A 281 4.49 17.83 24.09
C LEU A 281 3.54 17.17 25.07
N LYS A 282 3.93 16.03 25.64
CA LYS A 282 3.21 15.40 26.75
C LYS A 282 3.70 16.00 28.06
N THR A 283 2.82 16.54 28.89
CA THR A 283 3.18 17.08 30.21
C THR A 283 2.82 16.14 31.35
N LYS A 284 1.97 15.15 31.11
CA LYS A 284 1.57 14.14 32.09
C LYS A 284 1.02 12.88 31.41
N GLY A 285 1.22 11.73 32.04
CA GLY A 285 0.72 10.44 31.60
C GLY A 285 1.70 9.68 30.70
N ASP A 286 1.39 8.44 30.40
CA ASP A 286 2.22 7.51 29.64
C ASP A 286 1.44 6.79 28.53
N ASP A 287 0.20 7.20 28.26
CA ASP A 287 -0.63 6.53 27.27
C ASP A 287 -0.13 6.79 25.85
N ASN A 288 -0.26 5.76 25.02
CA ASN A 288 -0.08 5.89 23.59
C ASN A 288 -1.33 6.53 22.98
N VAL A 289 -1.15 7.31 21.92
CA VAL A 289 -2.25 8.07 21.32
C VAL A 289 -2.39 7.83 19.82
N LYS A 290 -3.59 8.07 19.30
CA LYS A 290 -3.81 8.36 17.89
C LYS A 290 -3.69 9.87 17.67
N ILE A 291 -2.82 10.30 16.77
CA ILE A 291 -2.77 11.68 16.27
C ILE A 291 -3.43 11.74 14.91
N THR A 292 -4.30 12.74 14.70
CA THR A 292 -4.93 13.05 13.42
C THR A 292 -4.64 14.49 13.03
N ILE A 293 -4.01 14.70 11.88
CA ILE A 293 -3.74 16.01 11.30
C ILE A 293 -4.77 16.30 10.20
N ASN A 294 -5.45 17.43 10.31
CA ASN A 294 -6.43 17.88 9.32
C ASN A 294 -5.81 18.94 8.39
N PHE A 295 -6.11 18.85 7.09
CA PHE A 295 -5.61 19.77 6.06
C PHE A 295 -6.58 19.95 4.89
N ASP A 296 -6.35 21.01 4.13
CA ASP A 296 -7.12 21.35 2.93
C ASP A 296 -6.32 20.93 1.70
N SER A 297 -6.78 19.93 0.96
CA SER A 297 -6.03 19.41 -0.20
C SER A 297 -5.95 20.38 -1.38
N ILE A 298 -6.80 21.40 -1.45
CA ILE A 298 -6.78 22.43 -2.49
C ILE A 298 -5.71 23.47 -2.15
N ILE A 299 -5.64 23.91 -0.89
CA ILE A 299 -4.74 24.98 -0.46
C ILE A 299 -3.34 24.45 -0.07
N ASP A 300 -3.27 23.26 0.52
CA ASP A 300 -2.04 22.73 1.11
C ASP A 300 -1.34 21.66 0.26
N ALA A 301 -1.90 21.36 -0.92
CA ALA A 301 -1.62 20.14 -1.70
C ALA A 301 -2.13 18.85 -1.02
N ASN A 302 -2.05 17.75 -1.75
CA ASN A 302 -2.45 16.44 -1.25
C ASN A 302 -1.28 15.76 -0.53
N TRP A 303 -1.59 15.11 0.59
CA TRP A 303 -0.63 14.38 1.42
C TRP A 303 -1.23 13.03 1.77
N ASP A 304 -0.35 12.05 2.00
CA ASP A 304 -0.78 10.66 2.16
C ASP A 304 -0.32 10.04 3.49
N ALA A 305 0.69 10.60 4.16
CA ALA A 305 1.19 10.10 5.45
C ALA A 305 1.63 11.22 6.42
N ILE A 306 1.99 10.84 7.65
CA ILE A 306 2.57 11.70 8.69
C ILE A 306 4.00 11.25 8.97
N ALA A 307 4.91 12.20 9.13
CA ALA A 307 6.24 11.97 9.69
C ALA A 307 6.39 12.65 11.06
N ASN A 308 7.26 12.07 11.88
CA ASN A 308 7.73 12.64 13.14
C ASN A 308 9.22 13.01 13.03
N TRP A 309 9.63 14.11 13.66
CA TRP A 309 11.03 14.52 13.72
C TRP A 309 11.80 13.78 14.82
N THR A 310 12.90 13.12 14.46
CA THR A 310 13.83 12.53 15.42
C THR A 310 15.01 13.45 15.69
N TRP A 311 15.49 13.48 16.93
CA TRP A 311 16.60 14.33 17.38
C TRP A 311 17.99 13.66 17.30
N TRP A 312 18.05 12.35 17.02
CA TRP A 312 19.30 11.64 16.77
C TRP A 312 19.05 10.31 16.03
N PRO A 313 19.40 10.20 14.73
CA PRO A 313 19.86 11.28 13.85
C PRO A 313 18.74 12.31 13.62
N ASN A 314 19.11 13.55 13.32
CA ASN A 314 18.15 14.61 12.95
C ASN A 314 17.53 14.30 11.60
N HIS A 315 16.29 13.80 11.55
CA HIS A 315 15.54 13.61 10.30
C HIS A 315 14.05 13.38 10.55
N TRP A 316 13.25 13.52 9.51
CA TRP A 316 11.84 13.15 9.49
C TRP A 316 11.67 11.65 9.21
N VAL A 317 11.07 10.93 10.16
CA VAL A 317 10.74 9.51 10.03
C VAL A 317 9.29 9.37 9.62
N ASN A 318 9.05 8.72 8.49
CA ASN A 318 7.70 8.33 8.07
C ASN A 318 7.09 7.35 9.09
N LEU A 319 5.94 7.69 9.66
CA LEU A 319 5.28 6.85 10.66
C LEU A 319 4.55 5.65 10.04
N GLY A 320 4.46 5.58 8.71
CA GLY A 320 3.87 4.50 7.94
C GLY A 320 2.37 4.32 8.17
N SER A 321 1.77 3.33 7.49
CA SER A 321 0.37 2.87 7.64
C SER A 321 -0.64 3.98 8.04
N PRO A 322 -0.80 5.00 7.19
CA PRO A 322 -1.69 6.12 7.46
C PRO A 322 -3.15 5.68 7.41
N ILE A 323 -3.98 6.26 8.27
CA ILE A 323 -5.44 6.13 8.20
C ILE A 323 -5.96 7.43 7.58
N ALA A 324 -6.33 7.37 6.31
CA ALA A 324 -6.94 8.51 5.62
C ALA A 324 -8.42 8.65 6.02
N GLY A 325 -8.86 9.87 6.24
CA GLY A 325 -10.25 10.21 6.49
C GLY A 325 -10.63 11.50 5.79
N VAL A 326 -11.91 11.68 5.49
CA VAL A 326 -12.44 12.93 4.91
C VAL A 326 -13.66 13.33 5.72
N ASN A 327 -13.70 14.59 6.14
CA ASN A 327 -14.91 15.21 6.70
C ASN A 327 -15.32 16.40 5.82
N LYS A 328 -16.42 17.07 6.17
CA LYS A 328 -17.00 18.17 5.38
C LYS A 328 -16.00 19.29 5.08
N ASP A 329 -15.04 19.53 5.98
CA ASP A 329 -14.15 20.70 5.92
C ASP A 329 -12.69 20.34 5.59
N PHE A 330 -12.26 19.10 5.82
CA PHE A 330 -10.86 18.70 5.74
C PHE A 330 -10.68 17.27 5.23
N LYS A 331 -9.54 17.06 4.56
CA LYS A 331 -8.89 15.75 4.57
C LYS A 331 -8.13 15.57 5.87
N SER A 332 -7.98 14.33 6.29
CA SER A 332 -7.27 13.97 7.51
C SER A 332 -6.38 12.76 7.27
N ILE A 333 -5.21 12.78 7.90
CA ILE A 333 -4.36 11.61 8.04
C ILE A 333 -4.20 11.36 9.52
N ALA A 334 -4.31 10.09 9.93
CA ALA A 334 -4.10 9.69 11.31
C ALA A 334 -3.08 8.55 11.42
N ARG A 335 -2.43 8.50 12.60
CA ARG A 335 -1.56 7.41 13.01
C ARG A 335 -1.86 7.03 14.46
N LYS A 336 -1.97 5.72 14.72
CA LYS A 336 -2.28 5.14 16.04
C LYS A 336 -1.00 4.71 16.77
N ASN A 337 -1.14 4.49 18.08
CA ASN A 337 -0.12 3.91 18.94
C ASN A 337 1.19 4.71 18.97
N LEU A 338 1.09 6.04 18.97
CA LEU A 338 2.22 6.94 19.10
C LEU A 338 2.51 7.21 20.57
N SER A 339 3.75 6.99 20.98
CA SER A 339 4.27 7.50 22.25
C SER A 339 4.78 8.91 22.01
N ILE A 340 4.31 9.87 22.82
CA ILE A 340 4.72 11.26 22.73
C ILE A 340 5.75 11.57 23.81
N ASN A 341 6.79 12.30 23.41
CA ASN A 341 7.87 12.72 24.28
C ASN A 341 7.37 13.67 25.37
N ASP A 342 7.89 13.50 26.58
CA ASP A 342 7.68 14.36 27.75
C ASP A 342 8.84 15.32 28.03
N ASP A 343 9.94 15.23 27.26
CA ASP A 343 11.06 16.15 27.33
C ASP A 343 10.69 17.52 26.72
N PRO A 344 10.66 18.60 27.52
CA PRO A 344 10.28 19.93 27.04
C PRO A 344 11.28 20.52 26.04
N PHE A 345 12.50 19.99 25.97
CA PHE A 345 13.55 20.39 25.03
C PHE A 345 13.59 19.52 23.77
N LYS A 346 12.90 18.38 23.76
CA LYS A 346 12.83 17.44 22.62
C LYS A 346 11.39 17.13 22.24
N ARG A 347 10.63 18.18 21.95
CA ARG A 347 9.22 18.06 21.58
C ARG A 347 9.06 17.25 20.31
N ASP A 348 7.91 16.59 20.19
CA ASP A 348 7.57 15.88 18.97
C ASP A 348 7.00 16.85 17.94
N TYR A 349 7.65 16.89 16.79
CA TYR A 349 7.15 17.61 15.63
C TYR A 349 6.52 16.63 14.66
N PHE A 350 5.34 16.99 14.16
CA PHE A 350 4.63 16.20 13.16
C PHE A 350 4.39 17.02 11.91
N VAL A 351 4.69 16.42 10.76
CA VAL A 351 4.50 17.04 9.45
C VAL A 351 3.78 16.07 8.52
N LEU A 352 3.01 16.61 7.59
CA LEU A 352 2.42 15.82 6.52
C LEU A 352 3.50 15.49 5.48
N ILE A 353 3.48 14.27 4.95
CA ILE A 353 4.43 13.82 3.95
C ILE A 353 3.73 13.13 2.77
N ALA A 354 4.41 13.17 1.63
CA ALA A 354 4.10 12.35 0.47
C ALA A 354 4.89 11.05 0.58
N GLN A 355 4.20 9.92 0.72
CA GLN A 355 4.85 8.63 0.85
C GLN A 355 5.37 8.14 -0.52
N ARG A 356 6.58 7.57 -0.52
CA ARG A 356 7.11 6.91 -1.71
C ARG A 356 6.30 5.64 -1.99
N PRO A 357 5.83 5.40 -3.22
CA PRO A 357 5.19 4.14 -3.58
C PRO A 357 6.13 2.97 -3.26
N SER A 358 5.55 1.90 -2.72
CA SER A 358 6.32 0.67 -2.47
C SER A 358 6.80 0.07 -3.80
N PRO A 359 7.98 -0.56 -3.85
CA PRO A 359 8.42 -1.26 -5.05
C PRO A 359 7.38 -2.32 -5.45
N SER A 360 6.85 -2.22 -6.67
CA SER A 360 5.84 -3.16 -7.17
C SER A 360 6.48 -4.53 -7.40
N ASN A 361 5.80 -5.62 -7.06
CA ASN A 361 6.21 -6.96 -7.49
C ASN A 361 5.90 -7.13 -8.97
N LEU A 362 6.86 -7.68 -9.71
CA LEU A 362 6.69 -7.99 -11.13
C LEU A 362 6.27 -9.45 -11.31
N ASN A 363 5.30 -9.67 -12.19
CA ASN A 363 4.78 -10.99 -12.54
C ASN A 363 4.79 -11.14 -14.07
N GLY A 364 5.11 -12.34 -14.55
CA GLY A 364 5.15 -12.68 -15.97
C GLY A 364 5.99 -13.92 -16.20
N GLN A 365 6.08 -14.39 -17.45
CA GLN A 365 6.92 -15.54 -17.77
C GLN A 365 8.40 -15.19 -17.57
N THR A 366 9.15 -16.03 -16.87
CA THR A 366 10.61 -15.86 -16.67
C THR A 366 11.44 -16.57 -17.72
N ARG A 367 10.80 -17.40 -18.54
CA ARG A 367 11.46 -18.28 -19.48
C ARG A 367 10.74 -18.26 -20.82
N ILE A 368 11.44 -17.81 -21.86
CA ILE A 368 10.90 -17.60 -23.20
C ILE A 368 11.62 -18.53 -24.18
N CYS A 369 10.86 -19.18 -25.05
CA CYS A 369 11.37 -19.97 -26.16
C CYS A 369 11.16 -19.18 -27.45
N TYR A 370 12.24 -18.80 -28.11
CA TYR A 370 12.17 -17.98 -29.31
C TYR A 370 11.39 -18.67 -30.44
N GLY A 371 10.25 -18.11 -30.85
CA GLY A 371 9.36 -18.65 -31.89
C GLY A 371 7.96 -19.12 -31.43
N GLU A 372 7.70 -19.13 -30.12
CA GLU A 372 6.36 -19.33 -29.50
C GLU A 372 5.86 -17.96 -28.95
N PRO A 373 4.56 -17.72 -28.66
CA PRO A 373 3.91 -16.40 -28.77
C PRO A 373 4.81 -15.24 -28.35
N ASN A 374 5.20 -14.45 -29.34
CA ASN A 374 6.25 -13.44 -29.22
C ASN A 374 5.87 -12.29 -28.30
N GLU A 375 4.59 -12.20 -27.91
CA GLU A 375 4.00 -11.12 -27.13
C GLU A 375 3.62 -11.65 -25.74
N ILE A 376 4.28 -11.13 -24.71
CA ILE A 376 4.12 -11.62 -23.33
C ILE A 376 3.73 -10.47 -22.42
N ASN A 377 2.67 -10.67 -21.66
CA ASN A 377 2.20 -9.69 -20.68
C ASN A 377 3.01 -9.79 -19.37
N TYR A 378 3.39 -8.63 -18.86
CA TYR A 378 4.02 -8.44 -17.57
C TYR A 378 3.20 -7.45 -16.75
N PHE A 379 3.06 -7.74 -15.47
CA PHE A 379 2.21 -7.00 -14.55
C PHE A 379 2.97 -6.56 -13.30
N ALA A 380 2.80 -5.30 -12.91
CA ALA A 380 3.29 -4.72 -11.68
C ALA A 380 2.18 -4.63 -10.62
N SER A 381 2.41 -5.17 -9.42
CA SER A 381 1.43 -5.26 -8.34
C SER A 381 1.15 -3.94 -7.58
N GLY A 382 1.54 -2.79 -8.12
CA GLY A 382 1.36 -1.48 -7.47
C GLY A 382 -0.08 -0.95 -7.57
N ASP A 383 -0.29 0.32 -7.22
CA ASP A 383 -1.62 0.95 -7.38
C ASP A 383 -1.95 1.10 -8.87
N PRO A 384 -3.04 0.52 -9.38
CA PRO A 384 -3.40 0.60 -10.80
C PRO A 384 -3.81 2.02 -11.24
N THR A 385 -4.06 2.93 -10.31
CA THR A 385 -4.40 4.33 -10.60
C THR A 385 -3.17 5.25 -10.70
N ASN A 386 -1.98 4.73 -10.42
CA ASN A 386 -0.70 5.40 -10.62
C ASN A 386 -0.17 5.17 -12.04
N LYS A 387 0.83 5.97 -12.43
CA LYS A 387 1.54 5.77 -13.70
C LYS A 387 2.77 4.91 -13.48
N TYR A 388 3.26 4.26 -14.53
CA TYR A 388 4.43 3.41 -14.48
C TYR A 388 5.46 3.82 -15.54
N HIS A 389 6.72 3.57 -15.24
CA HIS A 389 7.82 3.74 -16.18
C HIS A 389 8.58 2.44 -16.28
N TRP A 390 8.52 1.85 -17.47
CA TRP A 390 9.13 0.58 -17.81
C TRP A 390 10.39 0.81 -18.63
N SER A 391 11.43 0.05 -18.33
CA SER A 391 12.66 -0.02 -19.10
C SER A 391 12.99 -1.48 -19.35
N ILE A 392 13.27 -1.82 -20.60
CA ILE A 392 13.54 -3.19 -21.02
C ILE A 392 14.84 -3.24 -21.79
N TYR A 393 15.52 -4.38 -21.70
CA TYR A 393 16.72 -4.67 -22.48
C TYR A 393 16.48 -5.93 -23.31
N GLY A 394 16.60 -5.82 -24.64
CA GLY A 394 16.49 -6.93 -25.60
C GLY A 394 15.07 -7.36 -26.01
N GLY A 395 14.10 -6.44 -25.94
CA GLY A 395 12.76 -6.59 -26.52
C GLY A 395 12.14 -5.22 -26.77
N ASN A 396 10.90 -5.19 -27.28
CA ASN A 396 10.13 -3.97 -27.51
C ASN A 396 8.81 -4.00 -26.73
N ILE A 397 8.44 -2.89 -26.11
CA ILE A 397 7.10 -2.75 -25.51
C ILE A 397 6.11 -2.43 -26.62
N ILE A 398 5.05 -3.22 -26.76
CA ILE A 398 3.99 -3.04 -27.77
C ILE A 398 2.63 -2.71 -27.16
N SER A 399 2.55 -2.56 -25.83
CA SER A 399 1.34 -2.10 -25.15
C SER A 399 0.90 -0.72 -25.65
N PRO A 400 -0.42 -0.48 -25.87
CA PRO A 400 -0.92 0.82 -26.30
C PRO A 400 -0.72 1.93 -25.24
N ASP A 401 -0.60 1.57 -23.96
CA ASP A 401 -0.29 2.50 -22.88
C ASP A 401 0.90 1.99 -22.05
N THR A 402 2.07 2.61 -22.27
CA THR A 402 3.30 2.29 -21.55
C THR A 402 3.33 2.86 -20.13
N ALA A 403 2.33 3.67 -19.74
CA ALA A 403 2.19 4.18 -18.38
C ALA A 403 1.29 3.31 -17.49
N SER A 404 0.72 2.24 -18.04
CA SER A 404 -0.08 1.24 -17.33
C SER A 404 0.76 0.36 -16.37
N ASN A 405 0.11 -0.22 -15.36
CA ASN A 405 0.70 -1.25 -14.51
C ASN A 405 0.84 -2.63 -15.20
N GLU A 406 0.39 -2.73 -16.44
CA GLU A 406 0.57 -3.88 -17.31
C GLU A 406 1.18 -3.46 -18.65
N ILE A 407 2.16 -4.24 -19.13
CA ILE A 407 2.74 -4.07 -20.46
C ILE A 407 2.83 -5.40 -21.19
N THR A 408 2.71 -5.36 -22.51
CA THR A 408 3.03 -6.47 -23.40
C THR A 408 4.39 -6.21 -24.04
N ILE A 409 5.30 -7.19 -23.95
CA ILE A 409 6.63 -7.12 -24.54
C ILE A 409 6.70 -8.11 -25.70
N GLN A 410 7.14 -7.61 -26.86
CA GLN A 410 7.61 -8.41 -27.96
C GLN A 410 9.10 -8.72 -27.80
N TRP A 411 9.47 -9.98 -27.56
CA TRP A 411 10.88 -10.37 -27.44
C TRP A 411 11.52 -10.55 -28.81
N GLU A 412 12.67 -9.90 -29.02
CA GLU A 412 13.45 -10.05 -30.25
C GLU A 412 14.48 -11.20 -30.13
N ASN A 413 15.20 -11.49 -31.21
CA ASN A 413 16.21 -12.56 -31.29
C ASN A 413 17.50 -12.21 -30.52
N TYR A 414 17.36 -11.97 -29.21
CA TYR A 414 18.47 -11.74 -28.30
C TYR A 414 18.48 -12.83 -27.24
N LEU A 415 19.26 -13.88 -27.48
CA LEU A 415 19.41 -14.98 -26.54
C LEU A 415 20.04 -14.52 -25.21
N GLY A 416 19.81 -15.29 -24.14
CA GLY A 416 20.41 -15.09 -22.82
C GLY A 416 19.56 -14.25 -21.85
N GLU A 417 20.15 -13.87 -20.71
CA GLU A 417 19.47 -13.13 -19.64
C GLU A 417 19.07 -11.72 -20.13
N LYS A 418 17.85 -11.31 -19.75
CA LYS A 418 17.22 -10.03 -20.04
C LYS A 418 16.61 -9.47 -18.76
N ASN A 419 16.54 -8.15 -18.68
CA ASN A 419 15.98 -7.47 -17.52
C ASN A 419 14.85 -6.53 -17.94
N ILE A 420 13.75 -6.64 -17.19
CA ILE A 420 12.67 -5.67 -17.17
C ILE A 420 12.84 -4.88 -15.88
N THR A 421 12.82 -3.57 -15.96
CA THR A 421 12.83 -2.68 -14.79
C THR A 421 11.56 -1.85 -14.80
N VAL A 422 10.86 -1.77 -13.66
CA VAL A 422 9.70 -0.91 -13.49
C VAL A 422 9.92 0.07 -12.35
N LYS A 423 9.39 1.29 -12.50
CA LYS A 423 9.17 2.25 -11.42
C LYS A 423 7.70 2.66 -11.42
N GLU A 424 7.09 2.67 -10.24
CA GLU A 424 5.77 3.25 -10.03
C GLU A 424 5.92 4.77 -9.78
N LEU A 425 5.09 5.57 -10.45
CA LEU A 425 5.03 7.02 -10.35
C LEU A 425 3.75 7.40 -9.63
N SER A 426 3.91 7.99 -8.45
CA SER A 426 2.79 8.57 -7.70
C SER A 426 2.10 9.68 -8.50
N LYS A 427 0.86 10.01 -8.13
CA LYS A 427 0.13 11.20 -8.60
C LYS A 427 0.84 12.51 -8.27
N LEU A 428 1.79 12.49 -7.32
CA LEU A 428 2.64 13.63 -7.00
C LEU A 428 3.88 13.66 -7.92
N PRO A 429 4.22 14.84 -8.50
CA PRO A 429 5.33 14.95 -9.44
C PRO A 429 6.64 14.54 -8.78
N ASN A 430 7.50 13.84 -9.54
CA ASN A 430 8.86 13.41 -9.14
C ASN A 430 8.94 12.45 -7.92
N CYS A 431 7.82 11.88 -7.48
CA CYS A 431 7.80 10.81 -6.46
C CYS A 431 7.68 9.43 -7.12
N THR A 432 8.78 8.68 -7.13
CA THR A 432 8.84 7.35 -7.77
C THR A 432 9.30 6.27 -6.81
N SER A 433 8.81 5.05 -7.00
CA SER A 433 9.31 3.87 -6.27
C SER A 433 10.78 3.63 -6.57
N PHE A 434 11.45 2.84 -5.72
CA PHE A 434 12.69 2.22 -6.13
C PHE A 434 12.44 1.31 -7.35
N PRO A 435 13.40 1.19 -8.28
CA PRO A 435 13.25 0.31 -9.43
C PRO A 435 13.18 -1.14 -8.98
N THR A 436 12.20 -1.88 -9.51
CA THR A 436 12.12 -3.33 -9.36
C THR A 436 12.59 -3.98 -10.65
N ALA A 437 13.55 -4.90 -10.56
CA ALA A 437 14.05 -5.66 -11.69
C ALA A 437 13.41 -7.06 -11.73
N TYR A 438 13.06 -7.51 -12.93
CA TYR A 438 12.57 -8.85 -13.21
C TYR A 438 13.41 -9.50 -14.30
N LYS A 439 13.97 -10.66 -13.98
CA LYS A 439 14.88 -11.41 -14.86
C LYS A 439 14.09 -12.34 -15.77
N VAL A 440 14.41 -12.30 -17.05
CA VAL A 440 13.81 -13.15 -18.08
C VAL A 440 14.94 -13.82 -18.86
N ASN A 441 14.85 -15.12 -19.08
CA ASN A 441 15.80 -15.87 -19.89
C ASN A 441 15.18 -16.25 -21.23
N VAL A 442 15.84 -15.84 -22.31
CA VAL A 442 15.42 -16.15 -23.68
C VAL A 442 16.31 -17.27 -24.24
N TYR A 443 15.69 -18.39 -24.61
CA TYR A 443 16.37 -19.57 -25.13
C TYR A 443 16.00 -19.83 -26.59
N PRO A 444 16.92 -20.40 -27.40
CA PRO A 444 16.57 -20.85 -28.73
C PRO A 444 15.59 -22.03 -28.64
N LYS A 445 14.60 -22.05 -29.53
CA LYS A 445 13.77 -23.24 -29.76
C LYS A 445 14.62 -24.27 -30.51
N PRO A 446 14.55 -25.58 -30.15
CA PRO A 446 15.14 -26.59 -31.01
C PRO A 446 14.45 -26.59 -32.38
N VAL A 447 15.10 -27.11 -33.41
CA VAL A 447 14.47 -27.35 -34.72
C VAL A 447 14.19 -28.84 -34.81
N ALA A 448 12.90 -29.22 -34.89
CA ALA A 448 12.52 -30.60 -35.14
C ALA A 448 12.49 -30.84 -36.65
N ASP A 449 13.17 -31.90 -37.10
CA ASP A 449 13.15 -32.34 -38.49
C ASP A 449 13.50 -33.83 -38.57
N PHE A 450 12.92 -34.56 -39.52
CA PHE A 450 13.23 -35.97 -39.73
C PHE A 450 12.86 -36.45 -41.13
N VAL A 451 13.52 -37.53 -41.53
CA VAL A 451 13.22 -38.28 -42.77
C VAL A 451 12.92 -39.74 -42.46
N VAL A 452 12.22 -40.40 -43.38
CA VAL A 452 11.86 -41.82 -43.26
C VAL A 452 12.54 -42.62 -44.36
N ALA A 453 13.16 -43.73 -43.99
CA ALA A 453 13.86 -44.64 -44.89
C ALA A 453 13.41 -46.09 -44.69
N LYS A 454 13.35 -46.90 -45.75
CA LYS A 454 13.15 -48.36 -45.61
C LYS A 454 14.48 -49.01 -45.28
N ASP A 455 14.48 -49.93 -44.31
CA ASP A 455 15.66 -50.78 -44.08
C ASP A 455 15.77 -51.82 -45.20
N ASN A 456 16.84 -51.73 -45.99
CA ASN A 456 17.12 -52.67 -47.08
C ASN A 456 18.03 -53.84 -46.64
N ASN A 457 18.23 -54.08 -45.34
CA ASN A 457 19.14 -55.12 -44.83
C ASN A 457 20.58 -55.01 -45.39
N LYS A 458 21.02 -53.82 -45.82
CA LYS A 458 22.41 -53.59 -46.22
C LYS A 458 23.22 -53.25 -44.97
N PRO A 459 24.34 -53.95 -44.69
CA PRO A 459 25.24 -53.55 -43.61
C PRO A 459 25.74 -52.13 -43.89
N LEU A 460 25.73 -51.27 -42.86
CA LEU A 460 26.35 -49.94 -42.88
C LEU A 460 27.85 -50.10 -43.16
N ASN A 461 28.24 -50.04 -44.43
CA ASN A 461 29.56 -49.56 -44.81
C ASN A 461 29.47 -48.05 -45.00
N ASN A 462 30.55 -47.36 -44.65
CA ASN A 462 30.58 -45.94 -44.28
C ASN A 462 30.31 -44.93 -45.43
N ASP A 463 29.71 -45.37 -46.54
CA ASP A 463 29.30 -44.57 -47.70
C ASP A 463 27.83 -44.88 -48.09
N ALA A 464 26.95 -45.06 -47.09
CA ALA A 464 25.52 -45.28 -47.33
C ALA A 464 24.86 -43.97 -47.80
N THR A 465 24.69 -43.81 -49.12
CA THR A 465 23.69 -42.88 -49.65
C THR A 465 22.30 -43.42 -49.26
N PHE A 466 21.71 -42.85 -48.22
CA PHE A 466 20.33 -43.14 -47.84
C PHE A 466 19.43 -42.77 -49.03
N PHE A 467 18.69 -43.75 -49.55
CA PHE A 467 17.57 -43.46 -50.46
C PHE A 467 16.41 -43.01 -49.58
N GLU A 468 16.17 -41.70 -49.57
CA GLU A 468 14.92 -41.13 -49.07
C GLU A 468 13.75 -41.80 -49.80
N ILE A 469 12.71 -42.19 -49.06
CA ILE A 469 11.53 -42.77 -49.72
C ILE A 469 10.82 -41.61 -50.43
N ASP A 470 10.99 -41.52 -51.76
CA ASP A 470 10.41 -40.48 -52.62
C ASP A 470 8.85 -40.50 -52.64
N SER A 471 8.23 -41.59 -52.15
CA SER A 471 6.79 -41.69 -51.98
C SER A 471 6.42 -42.13 -50.56
N SER A 472 5.57 -41.37 -49.89
CA SER A 472 5.00 -41.66 -48.56
C SER A 472 4.24 -42.99 -48.43
N THR A 473 4.22 -43.85 -49.45
CA THR A 473 3.53 -45.13 -49.48
C THR A 473 4.47 -46.31 -49.18
N VAL A 474 4.10 -47.14 -48.20
CA VAL A 474 4.89 -48.29 -47.71
C VAL A 474 4.01 -49.55 -47.57
N LEU A 475 4.61 -50.74 -47.56
CA LEU A 475 3.86 -51.98 -47.36
C LEU A 475 3.67 -52.24 -45.86
N SER A 476 2.53 -52.84 -45.49
CA SER A 476 2.31 -53.30 -44.11
C SER A 476 3.43 -54.26 -43.68
N TYR A 477 3.90 -54.10 -42.44
CA TYR A 477 5.04 -54.80 -41.83
C TYR A 477 6.43 -54.43 -42.40
N ASP A 478 6.56 -53.43 -43.28
CA ASP A 478 7.88 -52.87 -43.62
C ASP A 478 8.52 -52.27 -42.36
N LEU A 479 9.80 -52.61 -42.12
CA LEU A 479 10.60 -51.97 -41.08
C LEU A 479 11.10 -50.62 -41.58
N LEU A 480 10.57 -49.55 -40.98
CA LEU A 480 10.93 -48.19 -41.33
C LEU A 480 11.89 -47.61 -40.30
N SER A 481 12.92 -46.92 -40.79
CA SER A 481 13.85 -46.14 -39.99
C SER A 481 13.42 -44.68 -40.00
N PHE A 482 13.21 -44.11 -38.82
CA PHE A 482 12.88 -42.71 -38.62
C PHE A 482 14.16 -41.99 -38.19
N ILE A 483 14.77 -41.27 -39.14
CA ILE A 483 16.08 -40.63 -38.96
C ILE A 483 15.85 -39.19 -38.55
N ASN A 484 16.23 -38.87 -37.32
CA ASN A 484 16.14 -37.53 -36.77
C ASN A 484 17.24 -36.65 -37.36
N LEU A 485 16.84 -35.52 -37.94
CA LEU A 485 17.72 -34.51 -38.53
C LEU A 485 17.85 -33.25 -37.65
N ALA A 486 17.27 -33.26 -36.44
CA ALA A 486 17.40 -32.16 -35.50
C ALA A 486 18.90 -31.87 -35.23
N PRO A 487 19.37 -30.63 -35.44
CA PRO A 487 20.79 -30.29 -35.37
C PRO A 487 21.35 -30.28 -33.93
N ASP A 488 20.47 -30.26 -32.92
CA ASP A 488 20.84 -30.18 -31.50
C ASP A 488 20.86 -31.58 -30.86
N SER A 489 22.05 -32.04 -30.50
CA SER A 489 22.28 -33.34 -29.88
C SER A 489 21.91 -33.41 -28.40
N ASN A 490 21.59 -32.27 -27.76
CA ASN A 490 21.21 -32.18 -26.34
C ASN A 490 19.69 -32.07 -26.13
N CYS A 491 18.91 -32.72 -26.99
CA CYS A 491 17.46 -32.76 -26.87
C CYS A 491 16.95 -34.14 -26.45
N ASN A 492 15.79 -34.14 -25.78
CA ASN A 492 14.95 -35.30 -25.62
C ASN A 492 14.00 -35.40 -26.82
N TYR A 493 13.71 -36.63 -27.25
CA TYR A 493 12.87 -36.90 -28.40
C TYR A 493 11.67 -37.74 -27.98
N PHE A 494 10.52 -37.44 -28.58
CA PHE A 494 9.32 -38.24 -28.45
C PHE A 494 8.69 -38.42 -29.82
N TRP A 495 8.47 -39.68 -30.19
CA TRP A 495 7.84 -40.08 -31.43
C TRP A 495 6.45 -40.60 -31.15
N ASP A 496 5.47 -40.10 -31.90
CA ASP A 496 4.12 -40.67 -31.98
C ASP A 496 3.91 -41.16 -33.41
N PHE A 497 3.70 -42.46 -33.57
CA PHE A 497 3.51 -43.07 -34.89
C PHE A 497 2.03 -43.04 -35.34
N SER A 498 1.12 -42.53 -34.52
CA SER A 498 -0.32 -42.43 -34.82
C SER A 498 -1.05 -43.78 -34.98
N ASP A 499 -0.39 -44.90 -34.68
CA ASP A 499 -0.96 -46.25 -34.65
C ASP A 499 -1.11 -46.81 -33.21
N GLY A 500 -0.85 -45.96 -32.21
CA GLY A 500 -0.77 -46.33 -30.79
C GLY A 500 0.65 -46.67 -30.32
N GLY A 501 1.62 -46.78 -31.23
CA GLY A 501 3.04 -46.92 -30.93
C GLY A 501 3.71 -45.57 -30.63
N SER A 502 4.74 -45.59 -29.77
CA SER A 502 5.59 -44.43 -29.50
C SER A 502 7.04 -44.83 -29.22
N SER A 503 7.95 -43.87 -29.26
CA SER A 503 9.37 -44.09 -28.94
C SER A 503 10.04 -42.86 -28.36
N SER A 504 11.08 -43.05 -27.55
CA SER A 504 11.96 -41.98 -27.04
C SER A 504 13.40 -42.08 -27.55
N LYS A 505 13.67 -42.98 -28.51
CA LYS A 505 15.00 -43.12 -29.12
C LYS A 505 15.29 -41.93 -30.05
N HIS A 506 16.57 -41.58 -30.18
CA HIS A 506 17.00 -40.53 -31.12
C HIS A 506 16.51 -40.82 -32.55
N SER A 507 16.68 -42.05 -33.02
CA SER A 507 16.19 -42.51 -34.33
C SER A 507 15.64 -43.93 -34.19
N PRO A 508 14.30 -44.09 -34.06
CA PRO A 508 13.69 -45.39 -33.86
C PRO A 508 13.44 -46.12 -35.18
N PHE A 509 13.27 -47.43 -35.05
CA PHE A 509 12.61 -48.23 -36.07
C PHE A 509 11.17 -48.49 -35.65
N HIS A 510 10.25 -48.52 -36.61
CA HIS A 510 8.83 -48.85 -36.37
C HIS A 510 8.23 -49.59 -37.57
N THR A 511 7.21 -50.41 -37.30
CA THR A 511 6.47 -51.18 -38.31
C THR A 511 4.99 -50.95 -38.16
N PHE A 512 4.30 -50.66 -39.26
CA PHE A 512 2.84 -50.51 -39.27
C PHE A 512 2.17 -51.82 -39.68
N SER A 513 1.26 -52.33 -38.84
CA SER A 513 0.54 -53.58 -39.11
C SER A 513 -0.85 -53.34 -39.73
N ALA A 514 -1.53 -52.26 -39.37
CA ALA A 514 -2.81 -51.90 -39.95
C ALA A 514 -2.64 -51.02 -41.19
N LEU A 515 -3.61 -51.11 -42.10
CA LEU A 515 -3.65 -50.26 -43.30
C LEU A 515 -4.21 -48.89 -42.92
N GLY A 516 -3.70 -47.84 -43.55
CA GLY A 516 -4.17 -46.48 -43.30
C GLY A 516 -3.08 -45.43 -43.51
N ASN A 517 -3.48 -44.18 -43.33
CA ASN A 517 -2.57 -43.05 -43.38
C ASN A 517 -2.27 -42.58 -41.95
N TYR A 518 -0.99 -42.63 -41.58
CA TYR A 518 -0.49 -42.32 -40.24
C TYR A 518 0.28 -41.00 -40.25
N GLN A 519 -0.14 -40.03 -39.41
CA GLN A 519 0.59 -38.78 -39.23
C GLN A 519 1.65 -38.97 -38.14
N VAL A 520 2.86 -39.33 -38.54
CA VAL A 520 3.97 -39.50 -37.62
C VAL A 520 4.46 -38.14 -37.14
N MET A 521 4.61 -37.98 -35.83
CA MET A 521 5.09 -36.77 -35.17
C MET A 521 6.43 -37.04 -34.46
N LEU A 522 7.37 -36.12 -34.64
CA LEU A 522 8.57 -35.98 -33.80
C LEU A 522 8.41 -34.72 -32.94
N LEU A 523 8.45 -34.87 -31.62
CA LEU A 523 8.58 -33.80 -30.65
C LEU A 523 10.02 -33.76 -30.12
N THR A 524 10.73 -32.66 -30.35
CA THR A 524 12.09 -32.43 -29.87
C THR A 524 12.05 -31.41 -28.75
N THR A 525 12.59 -31.72 -27.56
CA THR A 525 12.62 -30.82 -26.40
C THR A 525 14.06 -30.64 -25.91
N ASN A 526 14.57 -29.41 -25.89
CA ASN A 526 15.94 -29.14 -25.44
C ASN A 526 16.07 -29.14 -23.90
N GLN A 527 17.29 -29.06 -23.40
CA GLN A 527 17.60 -29.01 -21.95
C GLN A 527 16.97 -27.83 -21.20
N TYR A 528 16.63 -26.75 -21.92
CA TYR A 528 15.93 -25.63 -21.31
C TYR A 528 14.47 -25.98 -21.10
N GLY A 529 13.90 -26.90 -21.90
CA GLY A 529 12.50 -27.32 -21.94
C GLY A 529 11.72 -26.67 -23.07
N CYS A 530 12.40 -26.09 -24.07
CA CYS A 530 11.78 -25.54 -25.27
C CYS A 530 11.58 -26.67 -26.26
N SER A 531 10.43 -26.70 -26.91
CA SER A 531 10.05 -27.81 -27.78
C SER A 531 9.64 -27.37 -29.16
N ASP A 532 9.89 -28.22 -30.14
CA ASP A 532 9.42 -28.05 -31.52
C ASP A 532 8.91 -29.39 -32.07
N THR A 533 8.05 -29.33 -33.08
CA THR A 533 7.40 -30.52 -33.65
C THR A 533 7.52 -30.57 -35.16
N ALA A 534 7.89 -31.74 -35.69
CA ALA A 534 7.83 -32.06 -37.11
C ALA A 534 6.81 -33.17 -37.38
N TYR A 535 6.22 -33.17 -38.57
CA TYR A 535 5.21 -34.16 -38.98
C TYR A 535 5.50 -34.69 -40.37
N THR A 536 5.22 -35.98 -40.60
CA THR A 536 5.12 -36.57 -41.94
C THR A 536 3.97 -37.56 -42.01
N PHE A 537 3.45 -37.80 -43.21
CA PHE A 537 2.38 -38.79 -43.44
C PHE A 537 2.95 -40.07 -44.05
N ILE A 538 2.55 -41.21 -43.51
CA ILE A 538 2.91 -42.55 -44.01
C ILE A 538 1.62 -43.28 -44.40
N ASP A 539 1.47 -43.55 -45.69
CA ASP A 539 0.38 -44.33 -46.26
C ASP A 539 0.75 -45.81 -46.33
N VAL A 540 0.10 -46.64 -45.52
CA VAL A 540 0.40 -48.06 -45.38
C VAL A 540 -0.60 -48.85 -46.20
N ILE A 541 -0.09 -49.53 -47.23
CA ILE A 541 -0.84 -50.36 -48.16
C ILE A 541 -0.58 -51.85 -47.94
N GLU A 542 -1.37 -52.69 -48.60
CA GLU A 542 -1.34 -54.15 -48.47
C GLU A 542 0.05 -54.73 -48.76
N GLY A 543 0.61 -55.46 -47.80
CA GLY A 543 1.91 -56.12 -47.88
C GLY A 543 1.94 -57.46 -47.14
N MET A 544 3.03 -58.19 -47.34
CA MET A 544 3.28 -59.46 -46.65
C MET A 544 4.72 -59.54 -46.14
N TYR A 545 4.87 -59.97 -44.90
CA TYR A 545 6.15 -60.24 -44.25
C TYR A 545 6.49 -61.73 -44.28
N PHE A 546 7.68 -62.04 -44.80
CA PHE A 546 8.19 -63.40 -44.95
C PHE A 546 9.50 -63.59 -44.16
N PRO A 547 9.44 -64.06 -42.90
CA PRO A 547 10.64 -64.49 -42.20
C PRO A 547 11.25 -65.72 -42.88
N ASN A 548 12.53 -65.99 -42.63
CA ASN A 548 13.26 -67.14 -43.19
C ASN A 548 13.94 -68.01 -42.12
N VAL A 549 13.90 -67.59 -40.86
CA VAL A 549 14.44 -68.29 -39.69
C VAL A 549 13.59 -67.98 -38.46
N PHE A 550 13.45 -68.93 -37.56
CA PHE A 550 12.81 -68.74 -36.25
C PHE A 550 13.40 -69.72 -35.22
N THR A 551 13.30 -69.38 -33.94
CA THR A 551 13.92 -70.09 -32.82
C THR A 551 12.88 -70.25 -31.69
N PRO A 552 12.10 -71.35 -31.64
CA PRO A 552 11.08 -71.59 -30.62
C PRO A 552 11.72 -72.03 -29.29
N ASN A 553 12.40 -71.11 -28.61
CA ASN A 553 13.10 -71.33 -27.33
C ASN A 553 12.32 -70.78 -26.12
N GLY A 554 11.22 -70.06 -26.35
CA GLY A 554 10.35 -69.48 -25.34
C GLY A 554 10.88 -68.18 -24.72
N ASP A 555 11.83 -67.50 -25.38
CA ASP A 555 12.36 -66.21 -24.92
C ASP A 555 11.48 -65.01 -25.32
N GLY A 556 10.42 -65.25 -26.10
CA GLY A 556 9.49 -64.27 -26.62
C GLY A 556 9.90 -63.65 -27.96
N PHE A 557 11.08 -63.99 -28.48
CA PHE A 557 11.65 -63.42 -29.72
C PHE A 557 11.76 -64.49 -30.82
N ASN A 558 11.08 -64.26 -31.94
CA ASN A 558 11.10 -65.17 -33.09
C ASN A 558 10.75 -66.63 -32.73
N ASP A 559 9.90 -66.83 -31.71
CA ASP A 559 9.46 -68.16 -31.27
C ASP A 559 8.52 -68.86 -32.26
N VAL A 560 7.93 -68.08 -33.15
CA VAL A 560 6.88 -68.55 -34.06
C VAL A 560 7.19 -68.09 -35.47
N PHE A 561 7.23 -69.03 -36.41
CA PHE A 561 7.25 -68.71 -37.82
C PHE A 561 5.84 -68.36 -38.30
N ALA A 562 5.58 -67.06 -38.48
CA ALA A 562 4.32 -66.54 -39.00
C ALA A 562 4.57 -65.72 -40.26
N LEU A 563 3.87 -66.04 -41.34
CA LEU A 563 3.76 -65.12 -42.48
C LEU A 563 2.65 -64.12 -42.16
N ARG A 564 2.99 -62.85 -42.03
CA ARG A 564 2.02 -61.82 -41.63
C ARG A 564 1.59 -61.03 -42.86
N GLY A 565 0.29 -60.82 -43.00
CA GLY A 565 -0.28 -60.01 -44.09
C GLY A 565 -1.50 -59.24 -43.62
N SER A 566 -1.71 -58.06 -44.18
CA SER A 566 -2.81 -57.17 -43.78
C SER A 566 -3.91 -57.17 -44.83
N GLY A 567 -5.18 -57.11 -44.39
CA GLY A 567 -6.34 -57.09 -45.30
C GLY A 567 -6.64 -58.41 -46.01
N MET A 568 -6.16 -59.54 -45.49
CA MET A 568 -6.37 -60.86 -46.09
C MET A 568 -7.82 -61.33 -45.93
N LYS A 569 -8.47 -61.69 -47.04
CA LYS A 569 -9.82 -62.30 -47.08
C LYS A 569 -9.77 -63.82 -47.00
N SER A 570 -8.72 -64.43 -47.56
CA SER A 570 -8.41 -65.85 -47.37
C SER A 570 -6.92 -66.03 -47.17
N PHE A 571 -6.53 -66.95 -46.30
CA PHE A 571 -5.14 -67.27 -46.01
C PHE A 571 -5.05 -68.76 -45.76
N VAL A 572 -4.08 -69.44 -46.37
CA VAL A 572 -3.74 -70.84 -46.12
C VAL A 572 -2.23 -70.96 -46.16
N LEU A 573 -1.62 -71.22 -45.01
CA LEU A 573 -0.19 -71.49 -44.86
C LEU A 573 -0.02 -72.96 -44.48
N SER A 574 0.63 -73.73 -45.34
CA SER A 574 0.97 -75.14 -45.08
C SER A 574 2.49 -75.31 -45.06
N ILE A 575 3.03 -75.94 -44.01
CA ILE A 575 4.47 -76.15 -43.79
C ILE A 575 4.77 -77.65 -43.81
N PHE A 576 5.81 -78.04 -44.55
CA PHE A 576 6.21 -79.42 -44.77
C PHE A 576 7.66 -79.65 -44.37
N ASN A 577 7.96 -80.85 -43.89
CA ASN A 577 9.35 -81.29 -43.72
C ASN A 577 9.96 -81.69 -45.08
N ARG A 578 11.25 -82.05 -45.08
CA ARG A 578 11.99 -82.49 -46.27
C ARG A 578 11.40 -83.69 -47.02
N TRP A 579 10.51 -84.45 -46.39
CA TRP A 579 9.85 -85.63 -46.95
C TRP A 579 8.44 -85.31 -47.48
N GLY A 580 8.02 -84.04 -47.46
CA GLY A 580 6.68 -83.62 -47.87
C GLY A 580 5.58 -83.92 -46.84
N VAL A 581 5.94 -84.27 -45.61
CA VAL A 581 4.97 -84.50 -44.54
C VAL A 581 4.54 -83.15 -43.96
N LEU A 582 3.23 -82.94 -43.87
CA LEU A 582 2.64 -81.73 -43.27
C LEU A 582 3.01 -81.63 -41.79
N MET A 583 3.64 -80.53 -41.43
CA MET A 583 4.10 -80.23 -40.08
C MET A 583 3.14 -79.28 -39.37
N TYR A 584 2.60 -78.31 -40.10
CA TYR A 584 1.70 -77.29 -39.57
C TYR A 584 0.85 -76.71 -40.70
N GLU A 585 -0.41 -76.41 -40.42
CA GLU A 585 -1.28 -75.67 -41.32
C GLU A 585 -2.12 -74.67 -40.54
N THR A 586 -2.30 -73.47 -41.06
CA THR A 586 -3.27 -72.51 -40.53
C THR A 586 -3.97 -71.76 -41.65
N ILE A 587 -5.22 -71.40 -41.39
CA ILE A 587 -6.01 -70.49 -42.21
C ILE A 587 -6.08 -69.07 -41.64
N ASN A 588 -5.52 -68.87 -40.44
CA ASN A 588 -5.55 -67.62 -39.73
C ASN A 588 -4.24 -66.85 -39.98
N PRO A 589 -4.27 -65.66 -40.62
CA PRO A 589 -3.07 -64.86 -40.92
C PRO A 589 -2.34 -64.33 -39.67
N TYR A 590 -2.91 -64.48 -38.48
CA TYR A 590 -2.32 -64.06 -37.20
C TYR A 590 -1.69 -65.22 -36.41
N GLU A 591 -1.83 -66.46 -36.88
CA GLU A 591 -1.21 -67.63 -36.28
C GLU A 591 0.09 -67.99 -37.01
N GLY A 592 0.95 -68.74 -36.34
CA GLY A 592 2.18 -69.24 -36.95
C GLY A 592 2.67 -70.50 -36.28
N TRP A 593 3.69 -71.08 -36.87
CA TRP A 593 4.24 -72.34 -36.45
C TRP A 593 5.26 -72.19 -35.32
N ASP A 594 4.98 -72.80 -34.18
CA ASP A 594 5.85 -72.82 -32.99
C ASP A 594 6.92 -73.93 -33.03
N GLY A 595 7.12 -74.55 -34.20
CA GLY A 595 8.06 -75.65 -34.36
C GLY A 595 7.53 -77.02 -33.91
N LYS A 596 6.26 -77.16 -33.52
CA LYS A 596 5.66 -78.47 -33.20
C LYS A 596 4.98 -79.11 -34.41
N THR A 597 5.09 -80.43 -34.52
CA THR A 597 4.29 -81.25 -35.46
C THR A 597 2.79 -81.14 -35.15
N VAL A 598 1.94 -81.57 -36.08
CA VAL A 598 0.49 -81.75 -35.86
C VAL A 598 0.14 -82.63 -34.66
N ALA A 599 1.07 -83.49 -34.21
CA ALA A 599 0.91 -84.33 -33.01
C ALA A 599 1.38 -83.65 -31.71
N GLY A 600 1.81 -82.38 -31.77
CA GLY A 600 2.30 -81.61 -30.62
C GLY A 600 3.76 -81.88 -30.23
N LEU A 601 4.49 -82.72 -30.97
CA LEU A 601 5.91 -83.00 -30.71
C LEU A 601 6.83 -81.96 -31.37
N MET A 602 7.89 -81.55 -30.69
CA MET A 602 8.90 -80.63 -31.26
C MET A 602 9.55 -81.21 -32.52
N ALA A 603 9.48 -80.46 -33.61
CA ALA A 603 10.11 -80.83 -34.87
C ALA A 603 11.65 -80.76 -34.74
N PRO A 604 12.40 -81.59 -35.48
CA PRO A 604 13.86 -81.50 -35.53
C PRO A 604 14.32 -80.14 -36.06
N GLY A 605 15.45 -79.62 -35.57
CA GLY A 605 16.07 -78.43 -36.18
C GLY A 605 16.41 -78.70 -37.65
N GLY A 606 16.19 -77.72 -38.53
CA GLY A 606 16.42 -77.89 -39.96
C GLY A 606 15.57 -76.98 -40.84
N VAL A 607 15.71 -77.16 -42.16
CA VAL A 607 14.97 -76.41 -43.17
C VAL A 607 13.64 -77.10 -43.49
N TYR A 608 12.58 -76.32 -43.46
CA TYR A 608 11.21 -76.70 -43.81
C TYR A 608 10.75 -75.88 -45.00
N TYR A 609 9.89 -76.46 -45.83
CA TYR A 609 9.33 -75.79 -47.00
C TYR A 609 7.88 -75.41 -46.72
N TYR A 610 7.46 -74.22 -47.11
CA TYR A 610 6.09 -73.76 -46.94
C TYR A 610 5.44 -73.36 -48.26
N ILE A 611 4.12 -73.51 -48.31
CA ILE A 611 3.24 -73.02 -49.37
C ILE A 611 2.25 -72.06 -48.73
N LEU A 612 2.16 -70.87 -49.30
CA LEU A 612 1.16 -69.86 -48.96
C LEU A 612 0.23 -69.66 -50.15
N ASN A 613 -1.06 -69.82 -49.90
CA ASN A 613 -2.12 -69.35 -50.78
C ASN A 613 -2.99 -68.34 -50.01
N ALA A 614 -2.87 -67.05 -50.34
CA ALA A 614 -3.65 -66.00 -49.72
C ALA A 614 -4.28 -65.07 -50.76
N LYS A 615 -5.33 -64.36 -50.37
CA LYS A 615 -6.05 -63.40 -51.21
C LYS A 615 -6.50 -62.22 -50.36
N SER A 616 -6.16 -61.02 -50.79
CA SER A 616 -6.72 -59.76 -50.29
C SER A 616 -7.84 -59.28 -51.24
N GLU A 617 -8.39 -58.09 -50.99
CA GLU A 617 -9.35 -57.47 -51.93
C GLU A 617 -8.69 -57.07 -53.25
N LYS A 618 -7.38 -56.77 -53.25
CA LYS A 618 -6.67 -56.23 -54.40
C LYS A 618 -5.75 -57.23 -55.10
N GLN A 619 -5.27 -58.26 -54.39
CA GLN A 619 -4.22 -59.14 -54.89
C GLN A 619 -4.37 -60.60 -54.42
N GLU A 620 -3.94 -61.53 -55.27
CA GLU A 620 -3.72 -62.94 -54.89
C GLU A 620 -2.23 -63.20 -54.67
N TYR A 621 -1.92 -63.90 -53.58
CA TYR A 621 -0.57 -64.26 -53.15
C TYR A 621 -0.41 -65.78 -53.23
N LYS A 622 0.44 -66.26 -54.15
CA LYS A 622 0.85 -67.66 -54.23
C LYS A 622 2.36 -67.73 -54.08
N TYR A 623 2.80 -68.05 -52.87
CA TYR A 623 4.22 -68.06 -52.52
C TYR A 623 4.63 -69.42 -52.03
N THR A 624 5.88 -69.76 -52.33
CA THR A 624 6.51 -70.96 -51.84
C THR A 624 7.92 -70.61 -51.40
N GLY A 625 8.36 -71.11 -50.25
CA GLY A 625 9.65 -70.74 -49.71
C GLY A 625 10.15 -71.72 -48.66
N PHE A 626 11.27 -71.36 -48.05
CA PHE A 626 11.90 -72.16 -47.00
C PHE A 626 12.00 -71.36 -45.71
N VAL A 627 11.84 -72.04 -44.58
CA VAL A 627 12.10 -71.51 -43.25
C VAL A 627 13.07 -72.43 -42.52
N THR A 628 14.03 -71.85 -41.82
CA THR A 628 14.96 -72.59 -40.97
C THR A 628 14.47 -72.57 -39.52
N LEU A 629 14.20 -73.75 -38.96
CA LEU A 629 13.97 -73.95 -37.53
C LEU A 629 15.33 -74.15 -36.84
N VAL A 630 15.72 -73.18 -36.01
CA VAL A 630 16.93 -73.24 -35.17
C VAL A 630 16.52 -73.62 -33.74
N LYS A 631 17.32 -74.45 -33.08
CA LYS A 631 17.10 -74.84 -31.68
C LYS A 631 18.07 -74.14 -30.76
#